data_AF-A0A7S7NPZ3-F1
#
_entry.id   AF-A0A7S7NPZ3-F1
#
_cell.length_a   1.000
_cell.length_b   1.000
_cell.length_c   1.000
_cell.angle_alpha   90.00
_cell.angle_beta   90.00
_cell.angle_gamma   90.00
#
_symmetry.space_group_name_H-M   'P 1'
#
loop_
_entity.id
_entity.type
_entity.pdbx_description
1 polymer ?
#
loop_
_entity_poly.entity_id
_entity_poly.type
_entity_poly.pdbx_seq_one_letter_code
_entity_poly.pdbx_strand_id
1 'polypeptide(L)'
;MKLLFWLIVLCDMAGIFLMFVLGLAAATSSKTSSISVAGVMLLVPGLVLALSIFLFHGTSSRLLRGTGFLLALSPVLILVLLKGYTEAQVRLNSDSQGNLTFFRSGPVRDIATAISQNDAATVASLAPKVDVNSRGFADTTLLMLAFRQLRATPDHLEVLRALMKAGADPNLGSGDELPLSLAIQLSGKTGPEPVQLLLAAGAKPNTKDSFGTPVFYGAAGRTVPPEILQMVLDHGADIKARDSQGNSVVFAASTSSNWKAALMLLERGADWKQYRTPDGMGYKDMLESHLRVYGDEPGLAEVIAFVRQH
;
A
#
# COMPACT_ATOMS: atom_id res chain seq x y z
N MET A 1 30.77 30.52 -26.19
CA MET A 1 30.27 30.28 -24.81
C MET A 1 29.01 31.06 -24.47
N LYS A 2 28.94 32.40 -24.62
CA LYS A 2 27.72 33.17 -24.26
C LYS A 2 26.45 32.75 -25.01
N LEU A 3 26.54 32.56 -26.34
CA LEU A 3 25.41 32.13 -27.17
C LEU A 3 24.93 30.71 -26.80
N LEU A 4 25.89 29.81 -26.57
CA LEU A 4 25.64 28.43 -26.12
C LEU A 4 25.00 28.38 -24.73
N PHE A 5 25.45 29.22 -23.79
CA PHE A 5 24.87 29.33 -22.45
C PHE A 5 23.40 29.74 -22.50
N TRP A 6 23.06 30.77 -23.29
CA TRP A 6 21.67 31.20 -23.43
C TRP A 6 20.78 30.18 -24.13
N LEU A 7 21.33 29.44 -25.10
CA LEU A 7 20.62 28.32 -25.72
C LEU A 7 20.31 27.22 -24.70
N ILE A 8 21.27 26.88 -23.83
CA ILE A 8 21.09 25.93 -22.72
C ILE A 8 20.04 26.44 -21.73
N VAL A 9 20.13 27.70 -21.29
CA VAL A 9 19.15 28.32 -20.37
C VAL A 9 17.73 28.29 -20.97
N LEU A 10 17.59 28.54 -22.28
CA LEU A 10 16.29 28.50 -22.96
C LEU A 10 15.73 27.07 -23.02
N CYS A 11 16.57 26.08 -23.28
CA CYS A 11 16.19 24.66 -23.21
C CYS A 11 15.79 24.24 -21.79
N ASP A 12 16.54 24.66 -20.77
CA ASP A 12 16.23 24.43 -19.36
C ASP A 12 14.89 25.05 -18.94
N MET A 13 14.64 26.30 -19.32
CA MET A 13 13.37 26.99 -19.07
C MET A 13 12.19 26.23 -19.71
N ALA A 14 12.36 25.73 -20.94
CA ALA A 14 11.36 24.92 -21.61
C ALA A 14 11.14 23.57 -20.90
N GLY A 15 12.21 22.93 -20.43
CA GLY A 15 12.13 21.67 -19.67
C GLY A 15 11.41 21.84 -18.31
N ILE A 16 11.76 22.89 -17.56
CA ILE A 16 11.10 23.24 -16.29
C ILE A 16 9.62 23.55 -16.52
N PHE A 17 9.29 24.30 -17.59
CA PHE A 17 7.90 24.59 -17.96
C PHE A 17 7.12 23.31 -18.30
N LEU A 18 7.72 22.40 -19.08
CA LEU A 18 7.10 21.11 -19.39
C LEU A 18 6.86 20.27 -18.13
N MET A 19 7.82 20.22 -17.20
CA MET A 19 7.64 19.56 -15.90
C MET A 19 6.52 20.17 -15.07
N PHE A 20 6.37 21.49 -15.09
CA PHE A 20 5.27 22.17 -14.40
C PHE A 20 3.91 21.74 -14.97
N VAL A 21 3.77 21.71 -16.29
CA VAL A 21 2.52 21.29 -16.96
C VAL A 21 2.21 19.81 -16.66
N LEU A 22 3.20 18.92 -16.74
CA LEU A 22 3.03 17.50 -16.43
C LEU A 22 2.76 17.25 -14.94
N GLY A 23 3.45 17.98 -14.06
CA GLY A 23 3.28 17.91 -12.61
C GLY A 23 1.89 18.37 -12.18
N LEU A 24 1.35 19.43 -12.79
CA LEU A 24 -0.05 19.85 -12.60
C LEU A 24 -1.03 18.76 -13.03
N ALA A 25 -0.81 18.14 -14.19
CA ALA A 25 -1.65 17.05 -14.70
C ALA A 25 -1.59 15.78 -13.83
N ALA A 26 -0.47 15.52 -13.15
CA ALA A 26 -0.35 14.41 -12.21
C ALA A 26 -0.95 14.72 -10.83
N ALA A 27 -0.86 15.97 -10.37
CA ALA A 27 -1.41 16.42 -9.10
C ALA A 27 -2.94 16.40 -9.08
N THR A 28 -3.62 16.59 -10.21
CA THR A 28 -5.09 16.44 -10.29
C THR A 28 -5.57 15.00 -10.06
N SER A 29 -4.67 14.01 -10.12
CA SER A 29 -4.97 12.58 -9.95
C SER A 29 -4.57 12.03 -8.57
N SER A 30 -3.82 12.78 -7.75
CA SER A 30 -3.27 12.31 -6.46
C SER A 30 -3.66 13.22 -5.29
N LYS A 31 -3.69 12.68 -4.06
CA LYS A 31 -4.04 13.42 -2.82
C LYS A 31 -2.98 14.45 -2.37
N THR A 32 -1.97 14.76 -3.18
CA THR A 32 -0.96 15.77 -2.86
C THR A 32 -1.44 17.14 -3.31
N SER A 33 -1.26 18.19 -2.49
CA SER A 33 -1.65 19.54 -2.89
C SER A 33 -0.86 19.96 -4.14
N SER A 34 -1.55 20.39 -5.19
CA SER A 34 -0.94 20.81 -6.46
C SER A 34 0.10 21.91 -6.28
N ILE A 35 -0.04 22.71 -5.22
CA ILE A 35 0.89 23.79 -4.82
C ILE A 35 2.21 23.22 -4.29
N SER A 36 2.19 22.13 -3.53
CA SER A 36 3.41 21.47 -3.03
C SER A 36 4.24 20.89 -4.17
N VAL A 37 3.56 20.22 -5.12
CA VAL A 37 4.21 19.61 -6.29
C VAL A 37 4.76 20.69 -7.21
N ALA A 38 3.99 21.73 -7.50
CA ALA A 38 4.44 22.88 -8.28
C ALA A 38 5.61 23.61 -7.61
N GLY A 39 5.53 23.83 -6.29
CA GLY A 39 6.57 24.49 -5.51
C GLY A 39 7.91 23.76 -5.58
N VAL A 40 7.95 22.45 -5.30
CA VAL A 40 9.20 21.69 -5.32
C VAL A 40 9.76 21.55 -6.75
N MET A 41 8.88 21.35 -7.75
CA MET A 41 9.26 21.15 -9.16
C MET A 41 9.74 22.43 -9.86
N LEU A 42 9.27 23.62 -9.46
CA LEU A 42 9.71 24.90 -10.05
C LEU A 42 10.80 25.59 -9.24
N LEU A 43 10.71 25.54 -7.91
CA LEU A 43 11.50 26.41 -7.05
C LEU A 43 12.96 25.93 -6.97
N VAL A 44 13.20 24.61 -6.88
CA VAL A 44 14.56 24.08 -6.85
C VAL A 44 15.27 24.26 -8.21
N PRO A 45 14.70 23.83 -9.36
CA PRO A 45 15.36 24.05 -10.66
C PRO A 45 15.44 25.53 -11.04
N GLY A 46 14.41 26.32 -10.72
CA GLY A 46 14.37 27.75 -10.98
C GLY A 46 15.42 28.54 -10.19
N LEU A 47 15.65 28.23 -8.91
CA LEU A 47 16.72 28.84 -8.12
C LEU A 47 18.11 28.45 -8.63
N VAL A 48 18.30 27.19 -9.03
CA VAL A 48 19.57 26.73 -9.63
C VAL A 48 19.85 27.47 -10.94
N LEU A 49 18.82 27.67 -11.78
CA LEU A 49 18.94 28.44 -13.01
C LEU A 49 19.17 29.95 -12.75
N ALA A 50 18.52 30.53 -11.75
CA ALA A 50 18.76 31.92 -11.36
C ALA A 50 20.20 32.13 -10.86
N LEU A 51 20.70 31.20 -10.03
CA LEU A 51 22.08 31.20 -9.55
C LEU A 51 23.07 31.00 -10.72
N SER A 52 22.74 30.14 -11.69
CA SER A 52 23.58 29.91 -12.86
C SER A 52 23.74 31.18 -13.70
N ILE A 53 22.65 31.91 -13.94
CA ILE A 53 22.63 33.20 -14.65
C ILE A 53 23.43 34.25 -13.87
N PHE A 54 23.22 34.34 -12.54
CA PHE A 54 23.93 35.27 -11.67
C PHE A 54 25.45 35.02 -11.69
N LEU A 55 25.90 33.78 -11.55
CA LEU A 55 27.33 33.43 -11.57
C LEU A 55 27.96 33.66 -12.95
N PHE A 56 27.23 33.37 -14.03
CA PHE A 56 27.71 33.52 -15.39
C PHE A 56 27.86 34.99 -15.83
N HIS A 57 27.00 35.89 -15.34
CA HIS A 57 27.00 37.30 -15.75
C HIS A 57 27.53 38.27 -14.68
N GLY A 58 27.27 37.98 -13.40
CA GLY A 58 27.60 38.85 -12.27
C GLY A 58 29.07 38.78 -11.83
N THR A 59 29.91 38.00 -12.52
CA THR A 59 31.30 37.79 -12.10
C THR A 59 32.30 37.92 -13.25
N SER A 60 33.48 38.48 -12.93
CA SER A 60 34.62 38.54 -13.86
C SER A 60 35.50 37.29 -13.84
N SER A 61 35.32 36.43 -12.84
CA SER A 61 36.10 35.20 -12.65
C SER A 61 35.74 34.13 -13.67
N ARG A 62 36.74 33.61 -14.38
CA ARG A 62 36.55 32.50 -15.34
C ARG A 62 36.04 31.22 -14.66
N LEU A 63 36.44 30.99 -13.41
CA LEU A 63 36.01 29.83 -12.63
C LEU A 63 34.52 29.90 -12.29
N LEU A 64 34.04 31.07 -11.81
CA LEU A 64 32.63 31.27 -11.47
C LEU A 64 31.70 31.26 -12.69
N ARG A 65 32.19 31.74 -13.85
CA ARG A 65 31.44 31.56 -15.10
C ARG A 65 31.40 30.10 -15.54
N GLY A 66 32.47 29.35 -15.34
CA GLY A 66 32.50 27.90 -15.57
C GLY A 66 31.50 27.15 -14.70
N THR A 67 31.43 27.47 -13.40
CA THR A 67 30.45 26.88 -12.49
C THR A 67 29.01 27.27 -12.85
N GLY A 68 28.77 28.54 -13.24
CA GLY A 68 27.47 28.97 -13.74
C GLY A 68 27.04 28.21 -15.00
N PHE A 69 27.96 27.96 -15.93
CA PHE A 69 27.70 27.15 -17.11
C PHE A 69 27.34 25.68 -16.77
N LEU A 70 28.03 25.06 -15.81
CA LEU A 70 27.73 23.69 -15.36
C LEU A 70 26.38 23.61 -14.63
N LEU A 71 26.04 24.62 -13.82
CA LEU A 71 24.75 24.67 -13.13
C LEU A 71 23.58 24.80 -14.11
N ALA A 72 23.75 25.58 -15.18
CA ALA A 72 22.78 25.69 -16.27
C ALA A 72 22.65 24.40 -17.11
N LEU A 73 23.54 23.42 -16.96
CA LEU A 73 23.36 22.10 -17.57
C LEU A 73 22.55 21.16 -16.66
N SER A 74 22.41 21.47 -15.37
CA SER A 74 21.93 20.50 -14.39
C SER A 74 20.46 20.09 -14.53
N PRO A 75 19.47 20.97 -14.81
CA PRO A 75 18.07 20.59 -14.92
C PRO A 75 17.79 19.66 -16.12
N VAL A 76 18.29 19.99 -17.31
CA VAL A 76 18.21 19.09 -18.48
C VAL A 76 18.98 17.78 -18.24
N LEU A 77 20.16 17.82 -17.59
CA LEU A 77 20.89 16.60 -17.24
C LEU A 77 20.09 15.73 -16.28
N ILE A 78 19.45 16.31 -15.26
CA ILE A 78 18.57 15.62 -14.31
C ILE A 78 17.39 14.99 -15.06
N LEU A 79 16.75 15.71 -16.00
CA LEU A 79 15.66 15.16 -16.81
C LEU A 79 16.09 13.99 -17.69
N VAL A 80 17.22 14.13 -18.39
CA VAL A 80 17.78 13.07 -19.24
C VAL A 80 18.20 11.87 -18.41
N LEU A 81 18.82 12.09 -17.25
CA LEU A 81 19.21 11.03 -16.32
C LEU A 81 18.00 10.35 -15.69
N LEU A 82 16.97 11.10 -15.29
CA LEU A 82 15.72 10.55 -14.75
C LEU A 82 14.97 9.75 -15.81
N LYS A 83 14.84 10.28 -17.03
CA LYS A 83 14.22 9.57 -18.15
C LYS A 83 15.02 8.32 -18.53
N GLY A 84 16.34 8.43 -18.61
CA GLY A 84 17.21 7.28 -18.88
C GLY A 84 17.12 6.23 -17.76
N TYR A 85 17.05 6.66 -16.51
CA TYR A 85 16.87 5.79 -15.36
C TYR A 85 15.49 5.11 -15.36
N THR A 86 14.41 5.84 -15.63
CA THR A 86 13.06 5.26 -15.69
C THR A 86 12.90 4.34 -16.89
N GLU A 87 13.38 4.71 -18.09
CA GLU A 87 13.35 3.86 -19.27
C GLU A 87 14.20 2.60 -19.07
N ALA A 88 15.37 2.71 -18.43
CA ALA A 88 16.19 1.56 -18.09
C ALA A 88 15.47 0.65 -17.08
N GLN A 89 14.85 1.20 -16.03
CA GLN A 89 14.08 0.43 -15.07
C GLN A 89 12.86 -0.24 -15.71
N VAL A 90 12.13 0.47 -16.58
CA VAL A 90 10.99 -0.07 -17.33
C VAL A 90 11.47 -1.22 -18.21
N ARG A 91 12.48 -1.02 -19.06
CA ARG A 91 13.02 -2.09 -19.92
C ARG A 91 13.51 -3.30 -19.14
N LEU A 92 14.17 -3.09 -18.01
CA LEU A 92 14.64 -4.17 -17.15
C LEU A 92 13.49 -4.94 -16.51
N ASN A 93 12.33 -4.31 -16.36
CA ASN A 93 11.14 -4.87 -15.75
C ASN A 93 10.04 -5.14 -16.78
N SER A 94 10.30 -5.08 -18.09
CA SER A 94 9.32 -5.41 -19.12
C SER A 94 9.48 -6.86 -19.58
N ASP A 95 8.38 -7.56 -19.77
CA ASP A 95 8.41 -8.82 -20.53
C ASP A 95 8.58 -8.58 -22.04
N SER A 96 8.70 -9.65 -22.82
CA SER A 96 8.82 -9.57 -24.28
C SER A 96 7.57 -8.99 -24.97
N GLN A 97 6.45 -8.86 -24.25
CA GLN A 97 5.20 -8.24 -24.72
C GLN A 97 5.06 -6.79 -24.24
N GLY A 98 6.00 -6.28 -23.44
CA GLY A 98 5.99 -4.93 -22.89
C GLY A 98 5.25 -4.78 -21.55
N ASN A 99 4.78 -5.88 -20.94
CA ASN A 99 4.12 -5.81 -19.64
C ASN A 99 5.14 -5.60 -18.52
N LEU A 100 4.80 -4.74 -17.56
CA LEU A 100 5.63 -4.54 -16.36
C LEU A 100 5.58 -5.80 -15.48
N THR A 101 6.76 -6.25 -15.07
CA THR A 101 7.04 -7.38 -14.19
C THR A 101 7.80 -6.86 -12.98
N PHE A 102 7.57 -7.46 -11.81
CA PHE A 102 8.28 -7.04 -10.60
C PHE A 102 9.71 -7.59 -10.54
N PHE A 103 10.07 -8.55 -11.40
CA PHE A 103 11.33 -9.28 -11.33
C PHE A 103 12.06 -9.23 -12.68
N ARG A 104 13.34 -8.81 -12.66
CA ARG A 104 14.11 -8.49 -13.88
C ARG A 104 14.36 -9.69 -14.80
N SER A 105 14.84 -10.81 -14.26
CA SER A 105 15.19 -12.00 -15.06
C SER A 105 15.34 -13.26 -14.20
N GLY A 106 15.40 -14.41 -14.87
CA GLY A 106 15.68 -15.71 -14.24
C GLY A 106 14.43 -16.41 -13.69
N PRO A 107 14.63 -17.51 -12.94
CA PRO A 107 13.53 -18.38 -12.52
C PRO A 107 12.43 -17.70 -11.69
N VAL A 108 12.77 -16.65 -10.93
CA VAL A 108 11.79 -15.86 -10.15
C VAL A 108 10.86 -15.06 -11.07
N ARG A 109 11.37 -14.56 -12.21
CA ARG A 109 10.54 -13.91 -13.22
C ARG A 109 9.61 -14.92 -13.89
N ASP A 110 10.12 -16.11 -14.21
CA ASP A 110 9.30 -17.17 -14.81
C ASP A 110 8.15 -17.58 -13.88
N ILE A 111 8.42 -17.66 -12.57
CA ILE A 111 7.38 -17.87 -11.55
C ILE A 111 6.40 -16.69 -11.53
N ALA A 112 6.87 -15.44 -11.58
CA ALA A 112 5.98 -14.28 -11.60
C ALA A 112 5.05 -14.26 -12.84
N THR A 113 5.55 -14.68 -14.00
CA THR A 113 4.74 -14.87 -15.21
C THR A 113 3.76 -16.03 -15.06
N ALA A 114 4.19 -17.15 -14.45
CA ALA A 114 3.29 -18.26 -14.16
C ALA A 114 2.17 -17.85 -13.20
N ILE A 115 2.45 -17.01 -12.20
CA ILE A 115 1.44 -16.44 -11.29
C ILE A 115 0.40 -15.63 -12.07
N SER A 116 0.82 -14.72 -12.97
CA SER A 116 -0.13 -13.90 -13.74
C SER A 116 -1.01 -14.71 -14.70
N GLN A 117 -0.57 -15.91 -15.06
CA GLN A 117 -1.29 -16.88 -15.90
C GLN A 117 -2.07 -17.92 -15.09
N ASN A 118 -2.00 -17.88 -13.76
CA ASN A 118 -2.53 -18.90 -12.84
C ASN A 118 -1.98 -20.31 -13.08
N ASP A 119 -0.76 -20.43 -13.61
CA ASP A 119 -0.07 -21.70 -13.85
C ASP A 119 0.58 -22.23 -12.56
N ALA A 120 -0.22 -22.91 -11.74
CA ALA A 120 0.24 -23.51 -10.50
C ALA A 120 1.27 -24.63 -10.69
N ALA A 121 1.26 -25.33 -11.84
CA ALA A 121 2.20 -26.42 -12.11
C ALA A 121 3.62 -25.89 -12.28
N THR A 122 3.78 -24.83 -13.06
CA THR A 122 5.07 -24.15 -13.23
C THR A 122 5.55 -23.55 -11.90
N VAL A 123 4.66 -22.86 -11.16
CA VAL A 123 4.99 -22.32 -9.82
C VAL A 123 5.48 -23.44 -8.89
N ALA A 124 4.76 -24.56 -8.79
CA ALA A 124 5.13 -25.67 -7.92
C ALA A 124 6.46 -26.32 -8.31
N SER A 125 6.81 -26.34 -9.59
CA SER A 125 8.05 -26.93 -10.09
C SER A 125 9.30 -26.05 -9.89
N LEU A 126 9.11 -24.73 -9.87
CA LEU A 126 10.19 -23.74 -9.83
C LEU A 126 10.38 -23.13 -8.43
N ALA A 127 9.29 -22.90 -7.68
CA ALA A 127 9.34 -22.23 -6.37
C ALA A 127 10.30 -22.91 -5.37
N PRO A 128 10.39 -24.25 -5.28
CA PRO A 128 11.35 -24.90 -4.37
C PRO A 128 12.83 -24.71 -4.75
N LYS A 129 13.13 -24.21 -5.95
CA LYS A 129 14.50 -24.07 -6.49
C LYS A 129 15.05 -22.64 -6.38
N VAL A 130 14.25 -21.72 -5.87
CA VAL A 130 14.58 -20.30 -5.77
C VAL A 130 14.36 -19.80 -4.34
N ASP A 131 14.89 -18.62 -4.04
CA ASP A 131 14.42 -17.86 -2.88
C ASP A 131 13.04 -17.26 -3.18
N VAL A 132 11.99 -17.96 -2.75
CA VAL A 132 10.58 -17.55 -2.93
C VAL A 132 10.25 -16.22 -2.23
N ASN A 133 11.08 -15.79 -1.28
CA ASN A 133 10.94 -14.57 -0.49
C ASN A 133 11.72 -13.38 -1.06
N SER A 134 12.34 -13.56 -2.23
CA SER A 134 12.99 -12.48 -2.98
C SER A 134 12.06 -11.30 -3.22
N ARG A 135 12.60 -10.09 -3.04
CA ARG A 135 11.88 -8.83 -3.28
C ARG A 135 12.18 -8.28 -4.67
N GLY A 136 11.13 -8.10 -5.44
CA GLY A 136 11.15 -7.42 -6.73
C GLY A 136 11.05 -5.90 -6.59
N PHE A 137 10.69 -5.25 -7.69
CA PHE A 137 10.36 -3.83 -7.72
C PHE A 137 9.27 -3.48 -6.70
N ALA A 138 9.37 -2.29 -6.08
CA ALA A 138 8.46 -1.85 -5.01
C ALA A 138 8.33 -2.86 -3.83
N ASP A 139 9.41 -3.57 -3.51
CA ASP A 139 9.45 -4.60 -2.47
C ASP A 139 8.40 -5.71 -2.63
N THR A 140 7.93 -5.95 -3.86
CA THR A 140 6.89 -6.96 -4.12
C THR A 140 7.48 -8.36 -4.03
N THR A 141 6.89 -9.23 -3.21
CA THR A 141 7.21 -10.67 -3.14
C THR A 141 6.31 -11.48 -4.09
N LEU A 142 6.68 -12.72 -4.38
CA LEU A 142 5.84 -13.64 -5.17
C LEU A 142 4.50 -13.92 -4.48
N LEU A 143 4.48 -13.99 -3.14
CA LEU A 143 3.25 -14.14 -2.36
C LEU A 143 2.31 -12.95 -2.55
N MET A 144 2.84 -11.72 -2.50
CA MET A 144 2.04 -10.52 -2.74
C MET A 144 1.50 -10.45 -4.17
N LEU A 145 2.27 -10.93 -5.16
CA LEU A 145 1.76 -11.07 -6.53
C LEU A 145 0.60 -12.04 -6.63
N ALA A 146 0.68 -13.20 -5.98
CA ALA A 146 -0.41 -14.17 -5.96
C ALA A 146 -1.68 -13.57 -5.35
N PHE A 147 -1.57 -12.84 -4.23
CA PHE A 147 -2.74 -12.14 -3.66
C PHE A 147 -3.32 -11.07 -4.59
N ARG A 148 -2.49 -10.31 -5.30
CA ARG A 148 -2.96 -9.35 -6.31
C ARG A 148 -3.69 -10.07 -7.46
N GLN A 149 -3.19 -11.23 -7.90
CA GLN A 149 -3.83 -12.04 -8.93
C GLN A 149 -5.18 -12.63 -8.47
N LEU A 150 -5.30 -13.01 -7.20
CA LEU A 150 -6.56 -13.49 -6.62
C LEU A 150 -7.68 -12.43 -6.62
N ARG A 151 -7.34 -11.13 -6.72
CA ARG A 151 -8.36 -10.07 -6.91
C ARG A 151 -9.13 -10.23 -8.23
N ALA A 152 -8.43 -10.69 -9.28
CA ALA A 152 -9.00 -10.93 -10.60
C ALA A 152 -9.53 -12.36 -10.76
N THR A 153 -8.88 -13.34 -10.12
CA THR A 153 -9.18 -14.76 -10.27
C THR A 153 -9.29 -15.47 -8.92
N PRO A 154 -10.35 -15.19 -8.14
CA PRO A 154 -10.45 -15.60 -6.73
C PRO A 154 -10.46 -17.12 -6.52
N ASP A 155 -10.88 -17.90 -7.52
CA ASP A 155 -10.97 -19.37 -7.42
C ASP A 155 -9.62 -20.09 -7.65
N HIS A 156 -8.57 -19.36 -8.07
CA HIS A 156 -7.28 -19.95 -8.48
C HIS A 156 -6.30 -20.06 -7.30
N LEU A 157 -6.72 -20.74 -6.24
CA LEU A 157 -5.96 -20.86 -4.99
C LEU A 157 -4.73 -21.78 -5.10
N GLU A 158 -4.61 -22.58 -6.17
CA GLU A 158 -3.49 -23.51 -6.36
C GLU A 158 -2.13 -22.82 -6.40
N VAL A 159 -2.06 -21.62 -6.99
CA VAL A 159 -0.82 -20.81 -7.01
C VAL A 159 -0.43 -20.42 -5.60
N LEU A 160 -1.38 -19.97 -4.78
CA LEU A 160 -1.15 -19.62 -3.38
C LEU A 160 -0.64 -20.85 -2.62
N ARG A 161 -1.30 -22.01 -2.75
CA ARG A 161 -0.86 -23.26 -2.11
C ARG A 161 0.56 -23.66 -2.50
N ALA A 162 0.91 -23.55 -3.78
CA ALA A 162 2.25 -23.87 -4.27
C ALA A 162 3.33 -22.97 -3.64
N LEU A 163 3.08 -21.66 -3.54
CA LEU A 163 3.99 -20.72 -2.90
C LEU A 163 4.11 -20.97 -1.39
N MET A 164 2.99 -21.21 -0.70
CA MET A 164 3.01 -21.52 0.74
C MET A 164 3.77 -22.82 1.03
N LYS A 165 3.57 -23.87 0.21
CA LYS A 165 4.32 -25.13 0.31
C LYS A 165 5.82 -24.94 0.06
N ALA A 166 6.21 -23.96 -0.77
CA ALA A 166 7.60 -23.61 -1.04
C ALA A 166 8.23 -22.73 0.05
N GLY A 167 7.51 -22.39 1.12
CA GLY A 167 8.05 -21.61 2.24
C GLY A 167 7.97 -20.09 2.05
N ALA A 168 6.97 -19.60 1.30
CA ALA A 168 6.67 -18.18 1.26
C ALA A 168 6.36 -17.65 2.66
N ASP A 169 7.07 -16.61 3.09
CA ASP A 169 6.89 -15.99 4.41
C ASP A 169 5.58 -15.18 4.43
N PRO A 170 4.61 -15.56 5.28
CA PRO A 170 3.31 -14.91 5.33
C PRO A 170 3.34 -13.49 5.95
N ASN A 171 4.50 -13.03 6.39
CA ASN A 171 4.68 -11.71 7.00
C ASN A 171 5.45 -10.72 6.10
N LEU A 172 5.95 -11.15 4.94
CA LEU A 172 6.63 -10.26 4.00
C LEU A 172 5.63 -9.55 3.07
N GLY A 173 5.26 -8.33 3.46
CA GLY A 173 4.44 -7.41 2.67
C GLY A 173 5.19 -6.66 1.57
N SER A 174 4.45 -5.81 0.85
CA SER A 174 4.94 -4.90 -0.18
C SER A 174 4.43 -3.48 0.10
N GLY A 175 5.33 -2.58 0.49
CA GLY A 175 4.96 -1.27 1.01
C GLY A 175 4.05 -1.41 2.24
N ASP A 176 2.83 -0.88 2.13
CA ASP A 176 1.82 -0.89 3.20
C ASP A 176 0.92 -2.14 3.17
N GLU A 177 0.99 -2.95 2.11
CA GLU A 177 0.17 -4.16 1.99
C GLU A 177 0.82 -5.35 2.70
N LEU A 178 0.09 -6.00 3.61
CA LEU A 178 0.52 -7.21 4.32
C LEU A 178 -0.26 -8.43 3.80
N PRO A 179 0.36 -9.62 3.69
CA PRO A 179 -0.32 -10.80 3.13
C PRO A 179 -1.64 -11.12 3.85
N LEU A 180 -1.61 -11.12 5.20
CA LEU A 180 -2.80 -11.41 6.00
C LEU A 180 -3.89 -10.34 5.86
N SER A 181 -3.55 -9.06 5.68
CA SER A 181 -4.57 -8.02 5.47
C SER A 181 -5.26 -8.19 4.13
N LEU A 182 -4.53 -8.56 3.08
CA LEU A 182 -5.11 -8.87 1.78
C LEU A 182 -5.98 -10.12 1.82
N ALA A 183 -5.53 -11.19 2.47
CA ALA A 183 -6.32 -12.42 2.62
C ALA A 183 -7.67 -12.14 3.32
N ILE A 184 -7.65 -11.35 4.39
CA ILE A 184 -8.87 -10.94 5.10
C ILE A 184 -9.80 -10.14 4.18
N GLN A 185 -9.27 -9.14 3.44
CA GLN A 185 -10.08 -8.33 2.52
C GLN A 185 -10.71 -9.15 1.39
N LEU A 186 -10.02 -10.19 0.91
CA LEU A 186 -10.46 -11.03 -0.20
C LEU A 186 -11.36 -12.20 0.21
N SER A 187 -11.43 -12.50 1.50
CA SER A 187 -12.15 -13.67 2.05
C SER A 187 -13.62 -13.77 1.61
N GLY A 188 -14.31 -12.65 1.37
CA GLY A 188 -15.68 -12.66 0.84
C GLY A 188 -15.80 -13.23 -0.58
N LYS A 189 -14.71 -13.28 -1.34
CA LYS A 189 -14.64 -13.86 -2.69
C LYS A 189 -13.89 -15.18 -2.71
N THR A 190 -12.80 -15.29 -1.97
CA THR A 190 -11.90 -16.46 -1.98
C THR A 190 -12.27 -17.51 -0.93
N GLY A 191 -13.24 -17.22 -0.06
CA GLY A 191 -13.48 -18.02 1.15
C GLY A 191 -12.37 -17.88 2.19
N PRO A 192 -12.40 -18.71 3.25
CA PRO A 192 -11.49 -18.61 4.39
C PRO A 192 -10.09 -19.20 4.14
N GLU A 193 -9.92 -19.97 3.07
CA GLU A 193 -8.70 -20.74 2.83
C GLU A 193 -7.42 -19.89 2.78
N PRO A 194 -7.37 -18.72 2.11
CA PRO A 194 -6.16 -17.90 2.11
C PRO A 194 -5.76 -17.42 3.51
N VAL A 195 -6.73 -17.10 4.36
CA VAL A 195 -6.48 -16.71 5.76
C VAL A 195 -5.96 -17.92 6.54
N GLN A 196 -6.58 -19.09 6.35
CA GLN A 196 -6.16 -20.33 7.01
C GLN A 196 -4.71 -20.71 6.66
N LEU A 197 -4.35 -20.67 5.36
CA LEU A 197 -3.00 -20.99 4.89
C LEU A 197 -1.95 -20.06 5.50
N LEU A 198 -2.22 -18.75 5.52
CA LEU A 198 -1.29 -17.78 6.09
C LEU A 198 -1.12 -17.96 7.60
N LEU A 199 -2.22 -18.13 8.34
CA LEU A 199 -2.18 -18.34 9.79
C LEU A 199 -1.45 -19.65 10.15
N ALA A 200 -1.73 -20.74 9.42
CA ALA A 200 -1.03 -22.02 9.59
C ALA A 200 0.48 -21.91 9.31
N ALA A 201 0.90 -20.99 8.44
CA ALA A 201 2.30 -20.69 8.16
C ALA A 201 2.93 -19.66 9.13
N GLY A 202 2.21 -19.22 10.16
CA GLY A 202 2.73 -18.28 11.17
C GLY A 202 2.57 -16.81 10.82
N ALA A 203 1.55 -16.44 10.04
CA ALA A 203 1.16 -15.04 9.89
C ALA A 203 0.83 -14.43 11.27
N LYS A 204 1.27 -13.20 11.49
CA LYS A 204 1.10 -12.48 12.76
C LYS A 204 -0.11 -11.54 12.70
N PRO A 205 -1.27 -11.88 13.34
CA PRO A 205 -2.48 -11.05 13.27
C PRO A 205 -2.33 -9.67 13.90
N ASN A 206 -1.39 -9.53 14.84
CA ASN A 206 -1.10 -8.30 15.58
C ASN A 206 -0.08 -7.39 14.89
N THR A 207 0.43 -7.78 13.71
CA THR A 207 1.27 -6.88 12.91
C THR A 207 0.46 -5.62 12.61
N LYS A 208 1.08 -4.46 12.78
CA LYS A 208 0.44 -3.18 12.47
C LYS A 208 0.67 -2.81 11.01
N ASP A 209 -0.36 -2.30 10.36
CA ASP A 209 -0.23 -1.66 9.06
C ASP A 209 0.51 -0.31 9.17
N SER A 210 0.67 0.39 8.05
CA SER A 210 1.35 1.68 7.99
C SER A 210 0.65 2.80 8.78
N PHE A 211 -0.62 2.61 9.12
CA PHE A 211 -1.36 3.54 9.98
C PHE A 211 -1.18 3.23 11.47
N GLY A 212 -0.63 2.05 11.81
CA GLY A 212 -0.49 1.61 13.20
C GLY A 212 -1.65 0.75 13.70
N THR A 213 -2.54 0.31 12.80
CA THR A 213 -3.69 -0.53 13.11
C THR A 213 -3.32 -2.01 12.97
N PRO A 214 -3.60 -2.87 13.96
CA PRO A 214 -3.37 -4.30 13.84
C PRO A 214 -4.15 -4.92 12.67
N VAL A 215 -3.50 -5.75 11.86
CA VAL A 215 -4.07 -6.36 10.64
C VAL A 215 -5.40 -7.07 10.90
N PHE A 216 -5.54 -7.75 12.04
CA PHE A 216 -6.77 -8.49 12.36
C PHE A 216 -8.02 -7.61 12.46
N TYR A 217 -7.89 -6.28 12.66
CA TYR A 217 -9.03 -5.36 12.68
C TYR A 217 -9.85 -5.43 11.39
N GLY A 218 -9.21 -5.71 10.25
CA GLY A 218 -9.91 -5.91 8.99
C GLY A 218 -10.97 -7.01 9.05
N ALA A 219 -10.80 -8.01 9.92
CA ALA A 219 -11.73 -9.12 10.06
C ALA A 219 -13.06 -8.73 10.74
N ALA A 220 -13.10 -7.56 11.38
CA ALA A 220 -14.33 -6.99 11.92
C ALA A 220 -15.17 -6.23 10.87
N GLY A 221 -14.67 -6.06 9.65
CA GLY A 221 -15.36 -5.35 8.58
C GLY A 221 -16.64 -6.05 8.11
N ARG A 222 -17.66 -5.28 7.73
CA ARG A 222 -19.01 -5.79 7.36
C ARG A 222 -19.02 -6.81 6.22
N THR A 223 -18.06 -6.72 5.30
CA THR A 223 -17.98 -7.58 4.11
C THR A 223 -17.15 -8.85 4.35
N VAL A 224 -16.58 -9.01 5.55
CA VAL A 224 -15.74 -10.16 5.89
C VAL A 224 -16.60 -11.25 6.54
N PRO A 225 -16.49 -12.52 6.11
CA PRO A 225 -17.18 -13.62 6.75
C PRO A 225 -16.82 -13.73 8.24
N PRO A 226 -17.80 -13.89 9.16
CA PRO A 226 -17.55 -13.93 10.60
C PRO A 226 -16.55 -15.00 11.06
N GLU A 227 -16.46 -16.12 10.32
CA GLU A 227 -15.47 -17.18 10.56
C GLU A 227 -14.02 -16.70 10.43
N ILE A 228 -13.74 -15.65 9.66
CA ILE A 228 -12.40 -15.07 9.55
C ILE A 228 -12.00 -14.41 10.87
N LEU A 229 -12.92 -13.67 11.49
CA LEU A 229 -12.71 -13.03 12.79
C LEU A 229 -12.45 -14.09 13.86
N GLN A 230 -13.26 -15.14 13.85
CA GLN A 230 -13.09 -16.30 14.71
C GLN A 230 -11.68 -16.91 14.54
N MET A 231 -11.26 -17.15 13.31
CA MET A 231 -9.97 -17.78 12.99
C MET A 231 -8.78 -16.92 13.44
N VAL A 232 -8.78 -15.61 13.19
CA VAL A 232 -7.67 -14.73 13.59
C VAL A 232 -7.58 -14.59 15.11
N LEU A 233 -8.72 -14.57 15.82
CA LEU A 233 -8.75 -14.56 17.29
C LEU A 233 -8.17 -15.86 17.86
N ASP A 234 -8.54 -17.00 17.29
CA ASP A 234 -8.02 -18.30 17.73
C ASP A 234 -6.51 -18.45 17.45
N HIS A 235 -5.96 -17.70 16.49
CA HIS A 235 -4.52 -17.61 16.19
C HIS A 235 -3.82 -16.46 16.93
N GLY A 236 -4.38 -16.00 18.05
CA GLY A 236 -3.69 -15.09 18.97
C GLY A 236 -3.78 -13.62 18.61
N ALA A 237 -4.79 -13.20 17.82
CA ALA A 237 -5.10 -11.77 17.71
C ALA A 237 -5.43 -11.18 19.08
N ASP A 238 -4.76 -10.09 19.42
CA ASP A 238 -4.91 -9.39 20.70
C ASP A 238 -6.16 -8.51 20.67
N ILE A 239 -7.25 -9.03 21.23
CA ILE A 239 -8.53 -8.33 21.35
C ILE A 239 -8.45 -7.01 22.15
N LYS A 240 -7.38 -6.83 22.94
CA LYS A 240 -7.12 -5.61 23.72
C LYS A 240 -6.27 -4.60 22.97
N ALA A 241 -5.75 -4.95 21.80
CA ALA A 241 -5.03 -4.00 20.96
C ALA A 241 -5.92 -2.79 20.63
N ARG A 242 -5.26 -1.71 20.22
CA ARG A 242 -5.91 -0.47 19.81
C ARG A 242 -5.42 -0.09 18.41
N ASP A 243 -6.33 0.46 17.61
CA ASP A 243 -5.98 1.03 16.31
C ASP A 243 -5.17 2.33 16.47
N SER A 244 -4.87 2.96 15.34
CA SER A 244 -4.13 4.22 15.28
C SER A 244 -4.82 5.41 15.97
N GLN A 245 -6.13 5.32 16.19
CA GLN A 245 -6.95 6.33 16.86
C GLN A 245 -7.23 5.97 18.33
N GLY A 246 -6.69 4.85 18.82
CA GLY A 246 -6.93 4.38 20.18
C GLY A 246 -8.24 3.61 20.35
N ASN A 247 -8.91 3.23 19.27
CA ASN A 247 -10.18 2.49 19.33
C ASN A 247 -9.97 0.99 19.51
N SER A 248 -10.88 0.34 20.24
CA SER A 248 -10.95 -1.12 20.33
C SER A 248 -11.55 -1.75 19.06
N VAL A 249 -11.27 -3.02 18.82
CA VAL A 249 -11.79 -3.74 17.64
C VAL A 249 -13.32 -3.85 17.64
N VAL A 250 -13.95 -3.93 18.82
CA VAL A 250 -15.43 -3.94 18.93
C VAL A 250 -16.03 -2.64 18.44
N PHE A 251 -15.39 -1.50 18.73
CA PHE A 251 -15.82 -0.22 18.20
C PHE A 251 -15.75 -0.19 16.66
N ALA A 252 -14.65 -0.65 16.07
CA ALA A 252 -14.50 -0.73 14.61
C ALA A 252 -15.57 -1.61 13.95
N ALA A 253 -15.95 -2.72 14.59
CA ALA A 253 -17.05 -3.58 14.15
C ALA A 253 -18.39 -2.83 14.16
N SER A 254 -18.69 -2.12 15.25
CA SER A 254 -19.93 -1.37 15.42
C SER A 254 -20.06 -0.18 14.48
N THR A 255 -19.00 0.59 14.25
CA THR A 255 -19.03 1.68 13.27
C THR A 255 -19.24 1.20 11.84
N SER A 256 -18.91 -0.06 11.58
CA SER A 256 -19.15 -0.73 10.30
C SER A 256 -20.53 -1.39 10.23
N SER A 257 -21.39 -1.26 11.25
CA SER A 257 -22.64 -2.01 11.41
C SER A 257 -22.45 -3.54 11.33
N ASN A 258 -21.28 -4.07 11.67
CA ASN A 258 -21.05 -5.51 11.74
C ASN A 258 -21.40 -6.03 13.13
N TRP A 259 -22.70 -6.04 13.45
CA TRP A 259 -23.20 -6.39 14.78
C TRP A 259 -22.89 -7.83 15.18
N LYS A 260 -22.85 -8.75 14.22
CA LYS A 260 -22.41 -10.13 14.47
C LYS A 260 -20.94 -10.22 14.90
N ALA A 261 -20.05 -9.48 14.24
CA ALA A 261 -18.65 -9.38 14.68
C ALA A 261 -18.53 -8.67 16.03
N ALA A 262 -19.30 -7.59 16.24
CA ALA A 262 -19.30 -6.87 17.52
C ALA A 262 -19.73 -7.79 18.68
N LEU A 263 -20.80 -8.57 18.50
CA LEU A 263 -21.26 -9.53 19.50
C LEU A 263 -20.20 -10.60 19.79
N MET A 264 -19.61 -11.20 18.75
CA MET A 264 -18.53 -12.18 18.91
C MET A 264 -17.35 -11.60 19.70
N LEU A 265 -16.95 -10.36 19.40
CA LEU A 265 -15.88 -9.68 20.13
C LEU A 265 -16.23 -9.44 21.60
N LEU A 266 -17.47 -9.02 21.87
CA LEU A 266 -17.97 -8.82 23.23
C LEU A 266 -17.98 -10.13 24.03
N GLU A 267 -18.47 -11.22 23.44
CA GLU A 267 -18.45 -12.57 24.02
C GLU A 267 -17.02 -13.06 24.30
N ARG A 268 -16.05 -12.61 23.49
CA ARG A 268 -14.61 -12.88 23.67
C ARG A 268 -13.91 -11.93 24.64
N GLY A 269 -14.66 -11.06 25.32
CA GLY A 269 -14.14 -10.16 26.34
C GLY A 269 -13.48 -8.90 25.78
N ALA A 270 -13.86 -8.44 24.59
CA ALA A 270 -13.46 -7.13 24.08
C ALA A 270 -13.92 -6.02 25.04
N ASP A 271 -13.00 -5.11 25.36
CA ASP A 271 -13.32 -3.95 26.18
C ASP A 271 -14.08 -2.90 25.35
N TRP A 272 -15.30 -2.62 25.78
CA TRP A 272 -16.18 -1.59 25.23
C TRP A 272 -16.39 -0.41 26.19
N LYS A 273 -15.96 -0.51 27.47
CA LYS A 273 -16.28 0.47 28.52
C LYS A 273 -15.41 1.72 28.44
N GLN A 274 -14.16 1.55 28.02
CA GLN A 274 -13.17 2.64 27.92
C GLN A 274 -13.36 3.53 26.69
N TYR A 275 -14.21 3.12 25.74
CA TYR A 275 -14.41 3.88 24.51
C TYR A 275 -15.18 5.19 24.76
N ARG A 276 -14.72 6.27 24.12
CA ARG A 276 -15.41 7.56 24.03
C ARG A 276 -15.30 8.09 22.61
N THR A 277 -16.39 8.58 22.05
CA THR A 277 -16.37 9.32 20.79
C THR A 277 -15.68 10.68 20.97
N PRO A 278 -15.35 11.41 19.88
CA PRO A 278 -14.81 12.77 19.98
C PRO A 278 -15.73 13.76 20.73
N ASP A 279 -17.04 13.57 20.67
CA ASP A 279 -18.06 14.31 21.43
C ASP A 279 -18.27 13.78 22.87
N GLY A 280 -17.47 12.80 23.30
CA GLY A 280 -17.47 12.26 24.66
C GLY A 280 -18.55 11.20 24.93
N MET A 281 -19.28 10.78 23.91
CA MET A 281 -20.34 9.77 23.99
C MET A 281 -19.74 8.39 24.30
N GLY A 282 -20.36 7.66 25.23
CA GLY A 282 -19.94 6.29 25.55
C GLY A 282 -20.41 5.28 24.49
N TYR A 283 -19.86 4.07 24.53
CA TYR A 283 -20.27 3.00 23.61
C TYR A 283 -21.78 2.65 23.73
N LYS A 284 -22.36 2.71 24.93
CA LYS A 284 -23.81 2.52 25.15
C LYS A 284 -24.64 3.52 24.37
N ASP A 285 -24.34 4.80 24.55
CA ASP A 285 -25.05 5.91 23.92
C ASP A 285 -24.89 5.85 22.40
N MET A 286 -23.72 5.42 21.89
CA MET A 286 -23.49 5.19 20.47
C MET A 286 -24.45 4.14 19.90
N LEU A 287 -24.62 2.99 20.58
CA LEU A 287 -25.55 1.94 20.14
C LEU A 287 -27.00 2.44 20.13
N GLU A 288 -27.42 3.17 21.17
CA GLU A 288 -28.77 3.71 21.25
C GLU A 288 -29.02 4.81 20.21
N SER A 289 -28.02 5.64 19.93
CA SER A 289 -28.09 6.61 18.84
C SER A 289 -28.19 5.93 17.49
N HIS A 290 -27.43 4.85 17.26
CA HIS A 290 -27.53 4.06 16.03
C HIS A 290 -28.93 3.46 15.85
N LEU A 291 -29.46 2.81 16.90
CA LEU A 291 -30.81 2.24 16.91
C LEU A 291 -31.88 3.31 16.60
N ARG A 292 -31.73 4.53 17.13
CA ARG A 292 -32.66 5.63 16.87
C ARG A 292 -32.61 6.13 15.42
N VAL A 293 -31.41 6.18 14.82
CA VAL A 293 -31.21 6.77 13.49
C VAL A 293 -31.47 5.75 12.37
N TYR A 294 -31.00 4.51 12.54
CA TYR A 294 -31.00 3.49 11.50
C TYR A 294 -31.99 2.35 11.77
N GLY A 295 -32.57 2.28 12.97
CA GLY A 295 -33.45 1.18 13.37
C GLY A 295 -32.67 -0.05 13.83
N ASP A 296 -33.41 -1.14 14.05
CA ASP A 296 -32.85 -2.41 14.50
C ASP A 296 -32.29 -3.20 13.32
N GLU A 297 -30.98 -3.07 13.09
CA GLU A 297 -30.25 -3.89 12.13
C GLU A 297 -30.00 -5.30 12.71
N PRO A 298 -29.95 -6.36 11.89
CA PRO A 298 -29.71 -7.72 12.38
C PRO A 298 -28.46 -7.82 13.28
N GLY A 299 -28.64 -8.30 14.51
CA GLY A 299 -27.57 -8.44 15.50
C GLY A 299 -27.44 -7.27 16.50
N LEU A 300 -28.03 -6.10 16.21
CA LEU A 300 -27.89 -4.92 17.06
C LEU A 300 -28.59 -5.11 18.41
N ALA A 301 -29.80 -5.66 18.40
CA ALA A 301 -30.55 -5.96 19.61
C ALA A 301 -29.76 -6.85 20.60
N GLU A 302 -29.05 -7.86 20.10
CA GLU A 302 -28.23 -8.77 20.89
C GLU A 302 -27.01 -8.06 21.48
N VAL A 303 -26.35 -7.19 20.71
CA VAL A 303 -25.24 -6.36 21.19
C VAL A 303 -25.72 -5.42 22.31
N ILE A 304 -26.85 -4.76 22.12
CA ILE A 304 -27.45 -3.88 23.14
C ILE A 304 -27.81 -4.68 24.40
N ALA A 305 -28.41 -5.86 24.24
CA ALA A 305 -28.76 -6.73 25.36
C ALA A 305 -27.51 -7.17 26.15
N PHE A 306 -26.44 -7.60 25.46
CA PHE A 306 -25.17 -7.97 26.08
C PHE A 306 -24.61 -6.81 26.93
N VAL A 307 -24.55 -5.61 26.35
CA VAL A 307 -23.99 -4.41 26.98
C VAL A 307 -24.85 -3.89 28.14
N ARG A 308 -26.16 -4.16 28.14
CA ARG A 308 -27.05 -3.83 29.27
C ARG A 308 -26.87 -4.77 30.46
N GLN A 309 -26.50 -6.02 30.19
CA GLN A 309 -26.31 -7.06 31.22
C GLN A 309 -24.93 -7.01 31.90
N HIS A 310 -23.93 -6.34 31.30
CA HIS A 310 -22.53 -6.31 31.75
C HIS A 310 -21.98 -4.88 31.96
#